data_AF-A0A2D8R3K2-F1
#
_entry.id   AF-A0A2D8R3K2-F1
#
_cell.length_a   1.000
_cell.length_b   1.000
_cell.length_c   1.000
_cell.angle_alpha   90.00
_cell.angle_beta   90.00
_cell.angle_gamma   90.00
#
_symmetry.space_group_name_H-M   'P 1'
#
loop_
_entity.id
_entity.type
_entity.pdbx_description
1 polymer ?
#
loop_
_entity_poly.entity_id
_entity_poly.type
_entity_poly.pdbx_seq_one_letter_code
_entity_poly.pdbx_strand_id
1 'polypeptide(L)'
;MSRVTLRTAAAVAGVFLLLVSSACENQHNSGVDSGTSTSANASPRDALVARGKGLELDTKYVPPPGDALEHHTSGFAKILCSAIFVTGLDEDFAAENIGYFTSPYEERTKVTERVVDREKKEVRLTLPSGVTRVARYLGDQGCVTLPIGENDVYFTPANVESALPDASTQSWPMGDMLPTTSLSAELDAQKVAEAIDAAFEPAEALTAAFVVTWKGRIIGERYREGITLHTPLESWSMGKSLTATLMGILIHQGVYDLWQPAPVPEWQNAGDPRAEIRIADILRMSSGLRCRAPGDPDLDWSLGYLDHLYLYTGSVNSFAWAATRPQQWPPNTVGRYRNCDPVLINYLIRLGVEGRGDEYHSFPQRELFDQIGVRNMVMETDPYGNFLLQGSEFGTGRDWARLGNLYLQEGMWNGARILPEGWTEFVSTLAPAWEADSRPIYGAFFWLNRTGGDPIPHNAYSMRGAGGQSTTIIPSHDLVVVRLGHYKGATPGTEGLRAALALLLDAVPESQDSESET
;
A
#
# COMPACT_ATOMS: atom_id res chain seq x y z
N MET A 1 -17.75 62.47 -15.66
CA MET A 1 -18.23 63.05 -14.39
C MET A 1 -18.17 61.96 -13.33
N SER A 2 -17.42 62.24 -12.25
CA SER A 2 -17.26 61.53 -10.94
C SER A 2 -17.17 59.99 -10.92
N ARG A 3 -16.00 59.38 -10.67
CA ARG A 3 -15.33 59.18 -9.36
C ARG A 3 -16.25 58.66 -8.25
N VAL A 4 -16.10 57.37 -7.92
CA VAL A 4 -16.17 56.85 -6.55
C VAL A 4 -15.03 55.83 -6.35
N THR A 5 -14.45 55.90 -5.17
CA THR A 5 -13.10 55.50 -4.77
C THR A 5 -13.05 54.11 -4.13
N LEU A 6 -11.90 53.45 -4.25
CA LEU A 6 -11.46 52.32 -3.42
C LEU A 6 -11.64 52.58 -1.91
N ARG A 7 -12.02 51.52 -1.18
CA ARG A 7 -11.48 51.26 0.17
C ARG A 7 -11.14 49.77 0.33
N THR A 8 -9.88 49.59 0.70
CA THR A 8 -9.18 48.44 1.28
C THR A 8 -9.98 47.56 2.23
N ALA A 9 -9.80 46.24 2.12
CA ALA A 9 -9.84 45.32 3.25
C ALA A 9 -8.69 44.30 3.08
N ALA A 10 -7.69 44.42 3.95
CA ALA A 10 -6.68 43.43 4.21
C ALA A 10 -7.10 42.58 5.42
N ALA A 11 -6.49 41.39 5.53
CA ALA A 11 -6.46 40.48 6.66
C ALA A 11 -7.73 39.67 6.98
N VAL A 12 -7.78 38.43 6.46
CA VAL A 12 -7.95 37.23 7.30
C VAL A 12 -7.04 36.13 6.74
N ALA A 13 -5.85 36.01 7.30
CA ALA A 13 -5.06 34.79 7.27
C ALA A 13 -5.40 34.04 8.56
N GLY A 14 -5.82 32.77 8.46
CA GLY A 14 -6.19 32.00 9.63
C GLY A 14 -6.73 30.61 9.30
N VAL A 15 -5.81 29.66 9.19
CA VAL A 15 -5.94 28.24 9.58
C VAL A 15 -7.17 27.48 9.06
N PHE A 16 -6.99 26.79 7.93
CA PHE A 16 -7.69 25.53 7.63
C PHE A 16 -6.64 24.55 7.08
N LEU A 17 -6.00 23.80 7.99
CA LEU A 17 -5.14 22.67 7.65
C LEU A 17 -5.40 21.59 8.69
N LEU A 18 -6.38 20.74 8.43
CA LEU A 18 -6.76 19.61 9.28
C LEU A 18 -7.56 18.58 8.46
N LEU A 19 -6.93 17.97 7.46
CA LEU A 19 -7.48 16.80 6.76
C LEU A 19 -6.33 15.87 6.34
N VAL A 20 -5.64 15.26 7.31
CA VAL A 20 -4.68 14.16 7.08
C VAL A 20 -4.91 12.96 8.01
N SER A 21 -5.97 12.93 8.83
CA SER A 21 -6.19 11.84 9.81
C SER A 21 -7.52 11.06 9.69
N SER A 22 -8.38 11.33 8.71
CA SER A 22 -9.73 10.74 8.68
C SER A 22 -9.82 9.27 8.20
N ALA A 23 -8.77 8.46 8.34
CA ALA A 23 -8.85 7.02 8.18
C ALA A 23 -8.76 6.23 9.50
N CYS A 24 -8.59 6.88 10.66
CA CYS A 24 -8.51 6.17 11.95
C CYS A 24 -9.26 6.79 13.16
N GLU A 25 -9.93 7.94 13.05
CA GLU A 25 -10.59 8.54 14.21
C GLU A 25 -12.07 8.86 13.93
N ASN A 26 -12.95 7.93 14.30
CA ASN A 26 -14.34 8.24 14.62
C ASN A 26 -14.93 7.15 15.54
N GLN A 27 -14.76 7.33 16.85
CA GLN A 27 -15.65 6.74 17.85
C GLN A 27 -16.07 7.81 18.87
N HIS A 28 -17.36 7.78 19.19
CA HIS A 28 -18.14 8.77 19.90
C HIS A 28 -17.64 9.14 21.30
N ASN A 29 -17.91 10.41 21.69
CA ASN A 29 -18.06 10.80 23.08
C ASN A 29 -19.36 11.62 23.20
N SER A 30 -20.42 11.03 23.76
CA SER A 30 -21.63 11.73 24.21
C SER A 30 -21.55 11.85 25.73
N GLY A 31 -21.54 13.09 26.22
CA GLY A 31 -21.23 13.40 27.62
C GLY A 31 -22.38 13.17 28.60
N VAL A 32 -22.01 13.00 29.88
CA VAL A 32 -22.72 13.52 31.06
C VAL A 32 -21.69 13.90 32.13
N ASP A 33 -21.90 15.06 32.75
CA ASP A 33 -21.07 15.76 33.72
C ASP A 33 -21.31 15.27 35.17
N SER A 34 -20.26 15.12 35.99
CA SER A 34 -20.24 15.43 37.43
C SER A 34 -18.89 15.05 38.04
N GLY A 35 -18.24 16.03 38.68
CA GLY A 35 -16.83 15.96 39.07
C GLY A 35 -16.49 15.10 40.29
N THR A 36 -15.21 14.70 40.37
CA THR A 36 -14.37 14.67 41.58
C THR A 36 -12.92 14.28 41.22
N SER A 37 -11.97 14.98 41.85
CA SER A 37 -10.51 14.75 42.02
C SER A 37 -9.70 14.00 40.93
N THR A 38 -8.79 14.76 40.32
CA THR A 38 -7.79 14.44 39.31
C THR A 38 -6.71 13.43 39.72
N SER A 39 -6.76 12.22 39.16
CA SER A 39 -5.56 11.55 38.63
C SER A 39 -5.62 11.68 37.10
N ALA A 40 -4.81 12.57 36.53
CA ALA A 40 -4.76 12.73 35.08
C ALA A 40 -4.11 11.49 34.46
N ASN A 41 -4.91 10.49 34.12
CA ASN A 41 -4.44 9.37 33.31
C ASN A 41 -4.03 9.92 31.94
N ALA A 42 -2.78 9.66 31.54
CA ALA A 42 -2.25 10.03 30.23
C ALA A 42 -3.14 9.45 29.11
N SER A 43 -3.32 10.20 28.01
CA SER A 43 -4.09 9.68 26.87
C SER A 43 -3.43 8.43 26.27
N PRO A 44 -4.17 7.55 25.55
CA PRO A 44 -3.56 6.41 24.86
C PRO A 44 -2.39 6.82 23.95
N ARG A 45 -2.49 8.00 23.33
CA ARG A 45 -1.41 8.58 22.53
C ARG A 45 -0.19 8.95 23.38
N ASP A 46 -0.39 9.61 24.53
CA ASP A 46 0.72 9.97 25.42
C ASP A 46 1.42 8.74 25.98
N ALA A 47 0.67 7.69 26.33
CA ALA A 47 1.24 6.41 26.78
C ALA A 47 2.09 5.76 25.68
N LEU A 48 1.60 5.77 24.43
CA LEU A 48 2.33 5.26 23.27
C LEU A 48 3.63 6.03 23.01
N VAL A 49 3.59 7.36 23.11
CA VAL A 49 4.77 8.23 22.96
C VAL A 49 5.76 8.00 24.10
N ALA A 50 5.29 7.93 25.34
CA ALA A 50 6.13 7.69 26.51
C ALA A 50 6.86 6.34 26.42
N ARG A 51 6.15 5.28 25.98
CA ARG A 51 6.74 3.96 25.76
C ARG A 51 7.83 3.98 24.69
N GLY A 52 7.55 4.62 23.55
CA GLY A 52 8.54 4.79 22.48
C GLY A 52 9.80 5.52 22.96
N LYS A 53 9.64 6.64 23.68
CA LYS A 53 10.76 7.39 24.26
C LYS A 53 11.56 6.59 25.29
N GLY A 54 10.89 5.77 26.10
CA GLY A 54 11.56 4.93 27.10
C GLY A 54 12.43 3.82 26.51
N LEU A 55 12.22 3.46 25.25
CA LEU A 55 12.98 2.42 24.53
C LEU A 55 14.00 3.03 23.55
N GLU A 56 14.00 4.35 23.36
CA GLU A 56 14.76 5.00 22.32
C GLU A 56 16.27 4.93 22.58
N LEU A 57 17.00 4.47 21.55
CA LEU A 57 18.45 4.42 21.55
C LEU A 57 19.02 5.80 21.20
N ASP A 58 20.18 6.12 21.79
CA ASP A 58 20.92 7.35 21.52
C ASP A 58 21.60 7.31 20.15
N THR A 59 20.80 7.44 19.10
CA THR A 59 21.25 7.60 17.73
C THR A 59 20.80 8.95 17.20
N LYS A 60 21.48 9.45 16.16
CA LYS A 60 21.17 10.75 15.56
C LYS A 60 20.19 10.58 14.40
N TYR A 61 19.13 11.39 14.37
CA TYR A 61 18.29 11.51 13.17
C TYR A 61 18.97 12.41 12.13
N VAL A 62 18.93 12.00 10.87
CA VAL A 62 19.33 12.83 9.73
C VAL A 62 18.17 12.84 8.74
N PRO A 63 17.51 14.00 8.51
CA PRO A 63 16.40 14.05 7.59
C PRO A 63 16.83 13.78 6.15
N PRO A 64 15.90 13.32 5.30
CA PRO A 64 16.04 13.38 3.86
C PRO A 64 16.60 14.73 3.40
N PRO A 65 17.64 14.73 2.54
CA PRO A 65 18.19 15.94 1.98
C PRO A 65 17.29 16.52 0.89
N GLY A 66 17.61 17.72 0.43
CA GLY A 66 16.92 18.37 -0.69
C GLY A 66 15.69 19.16 -0.27
N ASP A 67 15.04 19.76 -1.26
CA ASP A 67 13.87 20.61 -1.07
C ASP A 67 12.57 19.80 -1.07
N ALA A 68 11.67 20.10 -0.12
CA ALA A 68 10.42 19.35 0.03
C ALA A 68 9.47 19.52 -1.16
N LEU A 69 9.43 20.70 -1.78
CA LEU A 69 8.58 20.97 -2.94
C LEU A 69 9.12 20.23 -4.17
N GLU A 70 10.44 20.14 -4.34
CA GLU A 70 11.05 19.30 -5.39
C GLU A 70 10.67 17.81 -5.22
N HIS A 71 10.67 17.31 -3.99
CA HIS A 71 10.23 15.94 -3.69
C HIS A 71 8.74 15.73 -3.99
N HIS A 72 7.87 16.62 -3.52
CA HIS A 72 6.45 16.52 -3.85
C HIS A 72 6.20 16.57 -5.35
N THR A 73 6.91 17.45 -6.07
CA THR A 73 6.83 17.54 -7.53
C THR A 73 7.32 16.26 -8.22
N SER A 74 8.38 15.64 -7.69
CA SER A 74 8.89 14.33 -8.12
C SER A 74 7.83 13.23 -8.00
N GLY A 75 7.11 13.20 -6.87
CA GLY A 75 5.98 12.30 -6.65
C GLY A 75 4.81 12.56 -7.60
N PHE A 76 4.46 13.83 -7.81
CA PHE A 76 3.38 14.20 -8.72
C PHE A 76 3.69 13.81 -10.17
N ALA A 77 4.92 14.05 -10.64
CA ALA A 77 5.35 13.65 -11.98
C ALA A 77 5.21 12.14 -12.17
N LYS A 78 5.63 11.35 -11.17
CA LYS A 78 5.51 9.88 -11.19
C LYS A 78 4.07 9.43 -11.29
N ILE A 79 3.22 9.84 -10.35
CA ILE A 79 1.81 9.44 -10.31
C ILE A 79 1.10 9.77 -11.62
N LEU A 80 1.33 10.98 -12.14
CA LEU A 80 0.69 11.41 -13.38
C LEU A 80 1.19 10.59 -14.57
N CYS A 81 2.49 10.29 -14.63
CA CYS A 81 3.06 9.37 -15.62
C CYS A 81 2.39 7.99 -15.53
N SER A 82 2.31 7.38 -14.35
CA SER A 82 1.75 6.04 -14.17
C SER A 82 0.27 6.02 -14.55
N ALA A 83 -0.52 6.99 -14.06
CA ALA A 83 -1.93 7.09 -14.39
C ALA A 83 -2.16 7.17 -15.92
N ILE A 84 -1.31 7.90 -16.62
CA ILE A 84 -1.44 8.13 -18.06
C ILE A 84 -0.93 6.95 -18.90
N PHE A 85 0.25 6.40 -18.57
CA PHE A 85 0.96 5.45 -19.43
C PHE A 85 0.86 3.99 -18.96
N VAL A 86 0.57 3.75 -17.68
CA VAL A 86 0.30 2.41 -17.13
C VAL A 86 -1.20 2.15 -17.14
N THR A 87 -1.99 3.01 -16.49
CA THR A 87 -3.44 2.81 -16.37
C THR A 87 -4.22 3.24 -17.62
N GLY A 88 -3.73 4.24 -18.36
CA GLY A 88 -4.40 4.78 -19.54
C GLY A 88 -5.48 5.82 -19.24
N LEU A 89 -5.40 6.50 -18.10
CA LEU A 89 -6.34 7.53 -17.69
C LEU A 89 -6.15 8.84 -18.47
N ASP A 90 -7.24 9.61 -18.52
CA ASP A 90 -7.21 11.00 -18.95
C ASP A 90 -6.29 11.84 -18.03
N GLU A 91 -5.57 12.79 -18.62
CA GLU A 91 -4.57 13.60 -17.92
C GLU A 91 -5.21 14.48 -16.84
N ASP A 92 -6.30 15.17 -17.17
CA ASP A 92 -6.95 16.09 -16.24
C ASP A 92 -7.66 15.33 -15.12
N PHE A 93 -8.30 14.20 -15.46
CA PHE A 93 -8.82 13.29 -14.46
C PHE A 93 -7.73 12.80 -13.50
N ALA A 94 -6.59 12.34 -14.02
CA ALA A 94 -5.49 11.84 -13.21
C ALA A 94 -4.90 12.92 -12.29
N ALA A 95 -4.67 14.12 -12.84
CA ALA A 95 -4.13 15.26 -12.08
C ALA A 95 -5.05 15.67 -10.91
N GLU A 96 -6.37 15.57 -11.11
CA GLU A 96 -7.38 15.99 -10.14
C GLU A 96 -7.72 14.91 -9.09
N ASN A 97 -7.51 13.63 -9.37
CA ASN A 97 -8.09 12.56 -8.53
C ASN A 97 -7.08 11.65 -7.83
N ILE A 98 -5.80 11.64 -8.23
CA ILE A 98 -4.86 10.57 -7.84
C ILE A 98 -3.68 11.10 -7.01
N GLY A 99 -3.30 10.33 -5.99
CA GLY A 99 -1.98 10.39 -5.35
C GLY A 99 -1.63 11.63 -4.53
N TYR A 100 -2.62 12.25 -3.90
CA TYR A 100 -2.41 13.44 -3.07
C TYR A 100 -1.51 13.21 -1.84
N PHE A 101 -1.29 11.95 -1.45
CA PHE A 101 -0.42 11.60 -0.32
C PHE A 101 1.07 11.91 -0.58
N THR A 102 1.61 11.67 -1.78
CA THR A 102 3.03 12.00 -2.09
C THR A 102 3.20 13.42 -2.62
N SER A 103 2.11 14.07 -3.05
CA SER A 103 2.07 15.48 -3.43
C SER A 103 0.73 16.09 -3.07
N PRO A 104 0.62 16.77 -1.91
CA PRO A 104 -0.58 17.49 -1.50
C PRO A 104 -1.02 18.53 -2.53
N TYR A 105 -2.30 18.92 -2.49
CA TYR A 105 -2.87 19.87 -3.44
C TYR A 105 -2.15 21.22 -3.40
N GLU A 106 -1.81 21.72 -2.20
CA GLU A 106 -1.11 23.00 -2.05
C GLU A 106 0.26 22.98 -2.71
N GLU A 107 0.92 21.82 -2.78
CA GLU A 107 2.22 21.66 -3.44
C GLU A 107 2.08 21.58 -4.96
N ARG A 108 1.05 20.90 -5.47
CA ARG A 108 0.77 20.81 -6.92
C ARG A 108 0.51 22.16 -7.57
N THR A 109 -0.20 23.05 -6.86
CA THR A 109 -0.53 24.40 -7.39
C THR A 109 0.70 25.30 -7.60
N LYS A 110 1.86 24.91 -7.07
CA LYS A 110 3.13 25.63 -7.26
C LYS A 110 3.83 25.25 -8.56
N VAL A 111 3.42 24.18 -9.24
CA VAL A 111 3.96 23.79 -10.56
C VAL A 111 3.57 24.86 -11.59
N THR A 112 4.55 25.45 -12.25
CA THR A 112 4.33 26.54 -13.22
C THR A 112 4.11 26.03 -14.64
N GLU A 113 4.59 24.83 -14.94
CA GLU A 113 4.45 24.20 -16.25
C GLU A 113 4.32 22.69 -16.08
N ARG A 114 3.34 22.11 -16.77
CA ARG A 114 3.08 20.67 -16.87
C ARG A 114 3.09 20.28 -18.33
N VAL A 115 3.97 19.35 -18.70
CA VAL A 115 4.07 18.82 -20.07
C VAL A 115 3.98 17.30 -20.03
N VAL A 116 3.04 16.74 -20.79
CA VAL A 116 2.94 15.31 -21.07
C VAL A 116 3.44 15.05 -22.49
N ASP A 117 4.64 14.49 -22.60
CA ASP A 117 5.24 14.10 -23.87
C ASP A 117 4.82 12.67 -24.19
N ARG A 118 3.88 12.52 -25.14
CA ARG A 118 3.33 11.22 -25.56
C ARG A 118 4.31 10.40 -26.40
N GLU A 119 5.25 11.05 -27.09
CA GLU A 119 6.25 10.38 -27.93
C GLU A 119 7.33 9.75 -27.06
N LYS A 120 7.86 10.51 -26.09
CA LYS A 120 8.84 10.02 -25.12
C LYS A 120 8.23 9.27 -23.95
N LYS A 121 6.91 9.31 -23.82
CA LYS A 121 6.14 8.80 -22.68
C LYS A 121 6.67 9.37 -21.35
N GLU A 122 6.81 10.70 -21.32
CA GLU A 122 7.32 11.44 -20.17
C GLU A 122 6.27 12.42 -19.62
N VAL A 123 6.35 12.66 -18.31
CA VAL A 123 5.70 13.80 -17.65
C VAL A 123 6.79 14.70 -17.08
N ARG A 124 6.76 15.99 -17.45
CA ARG A 124 7.70 17.00 -17.00
C ARG A 124 6.95 18.09 -16.24
N LEU A 125 7.37 18.34 -15.00
CA LEU A 125 6.81 19.37 -14.14
C LEU A 125 7.90 20.36 -13.77
N THR A 126 7.67 21.65 -14.04
CA THR A 126 8.64 22.72 -13.75
C THR A 126 8.13 23.57 -12.58
N LEU A 127 9.05 23.88 -11.67
CA LEU A 127 8.83 24.74 -10.51
C LEU A 127 9.24 26.20 -10.78
N PRO A 128 8.79 27.17 -9.95
CA PRO A 128 9.18 28.57 -10.07
C PRO A 128 10.70 28.80 -9.94
N SER A 129 11.41 27.89 -9.27
CA SER A 129 12.87 27.90 -9.17
C SER A 129 13.58 27.58 -10.48
N GLY A 130 12.86 27.09 -11.50
CA GLY A 130 13.39 26.55 -12.75
C GLY A 130 13.79 25.07 -12.67
N VAL A 131 13.66 24.44 -11.50
CA VAL A 131 13.88 22.98 -11.37
C VAL A 131 12.77 22.23 -12.06
N THR A 132 13.13 21.28 -12.92
CA THR A 132 12.20 20.38 -13.59
C THR A 132 12.35 18.96 -13.04
N ARG A 133 11.23 18.32 -12.70
CA ARG A 133 11.16 16.90 -12.37
C ARG A 133 10.52 16.15 -13.54
N VAL A 134 11.12 15.01 -13.90
CA VAL A 134 10.73 14.23 -15.08
C VAL A 134 10.46 12.80 -14.66
N ALA A 135 9.28 12.27 -14.96
CA ALA A 135 8.99 10.85 -14.88
C ALA A 135 8.84 10.27 -16.29
N ARG A 136 9.40 9.08 -16.51
CA ARG A 136 9.37 8.38 -17.81
C ARG A 136 8.79 6.99 -17.63
N TYR A 137 7.93 6.57 -18.55
CA TYR A 137 7.46 5.19 -18.64
C TYR A 137 8.52 4.30 -19.30
N LEU A 138 8.92 3.24 -18.61
CA LEU A 138 10.02 2.35 -18.97
C LEU A 138 9.55 0.92 -19.35
N GLY A 139 8.31 0.77 -19.82
CA GLY A 139 7.74 -0.54 -20.14
C GLY A 139 7.27 -1.26 -18.87
N ASP A 140 7.72 -2.50 -18.66
CA ASP A 140 7.21 -3.37 -17.57
C ASP A 140 7.63 -2.92 -16.17
N GLN A 141 8.60 -2.02 -16.05
CA GLN A 141 8.94 -1.35 -14.78
C GLN A 141 8.14 -0.05 -14.55
N GLY A 142 7.12 0.21 -15.36
CA GLY A 142 6.20 1.34 -15.21
C GLY A 142 6.89 2.70 -15.27
N CYS A 143 6.41 3.67 -14.49
CA CYS A 143 6.99 5.02 -14.49
C CYS A 143 8.03 5.22 -13.38
N VAL A 144 9.15 5.82 -13.75
CA VAL A 144 10.25 6.15 -12.84
C VAL A 144 10.59 7.63 -12.94
N THR A 145 10.70 8.32 -11.80
CA THR A 145 11.19 9.70 -11.78
C THR A 145 12.70 9.71 -11.92
N LEU A 146 13.20 10.44 -12.92
CA LEU A 146 14.63 10.56 -13.17
C LEU A 146 15.34 11.30 -12.01
N PRO A 147 16.56 10.89 -11.65
CA PRO A 147 17.38 11.62 -10.70
C PRO A 147 17.57 13.08 -11.14
N ILE A 148 17.69 14.00 -10.18
CA ILE A 148 17.90 15.43 -10.49
C ILE A 148 19.20 15.59 -11.29
N GLY A 149 19.12 16.26 -12.44
CA GLY A 149 20.27 16.51 -13.32
C GLY A 149 20.60 15.38 -14.28
N GLU A 150 19.93 14.23 -14.16
CA GLU A 150 20.12 13.09 -15.06
C GLU A 150 19.06 13.06 -16.16
N ASN A 151 19.43 12.44 -17.29
CA ASN A 151 18.53 12.24 -18.43
C ASN A 151 18.01 10.80 -18.53
N ASP A 152 18.47 9.90 -17.66
CA ASP A 152 18.09 8.50 -17.67
C ASP A 152 18.19 7.85 -16.27
N VAL A 153 17.74 6.60 -16.18
CA VAL A 153 17.89 5.74 -15.00
C VAL A 153 19.25 5.04 -14.97
N TYR A 154 19.62 4.46 -13.82
CA TYR A 154 20.89 3.76 -13.60
C TYR A 154 20.80 2.24 -13.81
N PHE A 155 19.74 1.75 -14.44
CA PHE A 155 19.55 0.35 -14.77
C PHE A 155 19.03 0.22 -16.20
N THR A 156 19.14 -0.98 -16.77
CA THR A 156 18.53 -1.29 -18.06
C THR A 156 17.13 -1.86 -17.83
N PRO A 157 16.06 -1.19 -18.31
CA PRO A 157 14.72 -1.75 -18.25
C PRO A 157 14.65 -3.14 -18.91
N ALA A 158 13.95 -4.07 -18.25
CA ALA A 158 13.78 -5.43 -18.70
C ALA A 158 12.39 -5.63 -19.30
N ASN A 159 12.29 -6.37 -20.40
CA ASN A 159 11.02 -6.87 -20.90
C ASN A 159 10.63 -8.11 -20.08
N VAL A 160 9.45 -8.12 -19.49
CA VAL A 160 8.93 -9.19 -18.64
C VAL A 160 7.75 -9.83 -19.34
N GLU A 161 7.98 -11.01 -19.89
CA GLU A 161 6.95 -11.78 -20.59
C GLU A 161 6.32 -12.82 -19.66
N SER A 162 4.98 -12.89 -19.65
CA SER A 162 4.25 -13.98 -19.00
C SER A 162 4.37 -15.26 -19.83
N ALA A 163 4.56 -16.40 -19.17
CA ALA A 163 4.52 -17.71 -19.80
C ALA A 163 3.07 -18.23 -20.03
N LEU A 164 2.06 -17.48 -19.60
CA LEU A 164 0.67 -17.91 -19.68
C LEU A 164 0.07 -17.67 -21.06
N PRO A 165 -0.83 -18.56 -21.51
CA PRO A 165 -1.68 -18.28 -22.67
C PRO A 165 -2.56 -17.05 -22.48
N ASP A 166 -3.19 -16.62 -23.58
CA ASP A 166 -4.21 -15.58 -23.61
C ASP A 166 -5.29 -15.87 -22.56
N ALA A 167 -5.50 -14.91 -21.66
CA ALA A 167 -6.44 -15.04 -20.55
C ALA A 167 -7.88 -15.30 -21.01
N SER A 168 -8.27 -14.77 -22.18
CA SER A 168 -9.61 -14.99 -22.75
C SER A 168 -9.88 -16.45 -23.14
N THR A 169 -8.84 -17.26 -23.25
CA THR A 169 -8.91 -18.68 -23.61
C THR A 169 -8.84 -19.63 -22.41
N GLN A 170 -8.64 -19.09 -21.20
CA GLN A 170 -8.47 -19.88 -19.99
C GLN A 170 -9.59 -19.62 -18.98
N SER A 171 -9.95 -20.66 -18.24
CA SER A 171 -10.93 -20.55 -17.15
C SER A 171 -10.37 -19.78 -15.96
N TRP A 172 -11.22 -19.01 -15.29
CA TRP A 172 -10.94 -18.49 -13.96
C TRP A 172 -10.59 -19.65 -13.01
N PRO A 173 -9.55 -19.52 -12.14
CA PRO A 173 -8.80 -18.29 -11.85
C PRO A 173 -7.57 -18.04 -12.72
N MET A 174 -7.20 -18.97 -13.62
CA MET A 174 -6.01 -18.81 -14.48
C MET A 174 -6.24 -17.90 -15.70
N GLY A 175 -7.49 -17.67 -16.09
CA GLY A 175 -7.88 -16.73 -17.14
C GLY A 175 -9.19 -16.01 -16.82
N ASP A 176 -9.91 -15.59 -17.86
CA ASP A 176 -11.08 -14.72 -17.75
C ASP A 176 -12.42 -15.41 -18.02
N MET A 177 -12.41 -16.66 -18.47
CA MET A 177 -13.65 -17.42 -18.70
C MET A 177 -14.25 -17.84 -17.35
N LEU A 178 -15.34 -17.17 -16.97
CA LEU A 178 -16.08 -17.50 -15.74
C LEU A 178 -16.88 -18.80 -15.92
N PRO A 179 -17.05 -19.60 -14.85
CA PRO A 179 -17.90 -20.80 -14.90
C PRO A 179 -19.35 -20.46 -15.26
N THR A 180 -19.94 -21.24 -16.16
CA THR A 180 -21.36 -21.12 -16.56
C THR A 180 -22.32 -21.86 -15.63
N THR A 181 -21.79 -22.66 -14.69
CA THR A 181 -22.58 -23.33 -13.66
C THR A 181 -23.30 -22.30 -12.78
N SER A 182 -24.52 -22.58 -12.33
CA SER A 182 -25.22 -21.67 -11.40
C SER A 182 -24.43 -21.46 -10.10
N LEU A 183 -24.64 -20.32 -9.43
CA LEU A 183 -24.16 -20.11 -8.07
C LEU A 183 -24.95 -21.01 -7.10
N SER A 184 -24.40 -21.26 -5.90
CA SER A 184 -25.09 -22.04 -4.86
C SER A 184 -26.42 -21.38 -4.50
N ALA A 185 -27.44 -22.18 -4.19
CA ALA A 185 -28.73 -21.69 -3.70
C ALA A 185 -28.63 -21.05 -2.30
N GLU A 186 -27.52 -21.29 -1.59
CA GLU A 186 -27.22 -20.69 -0.28
C GLU A 186 -26.78 -19.22 -0.39
N LEU A 187 -26.38 -18.77 -1.58
CA LEU A 187 -25.96 -17.40 -1.82
C LEU A 187 -27.18 -16.50 -2.09
N ASP A 188 -27.31 -15.41 -1.33
CA ASP A 188 -28.28 -14.36 -1.64
C ASP A 188 -27.76 -13.46 -2.76
N ALA A 189 -28.07 -13.82 -4.00
CA ALA A 189 -27.63 -13.08 -5.19
C ALA A 189 -28.16 -11.63 -5.22
N GLN A 190 -29.30 -11.34 -4.58
CA GLN A 190 -29.83 -9.98 -4.53
C GLN A 190 -28.94 -9.11 -3.63
N LYS A 191 -28.59 -9.59 -2.45
CA LYS A 191 -27.69 -8.84 -1.55
C LYS A 191 -26.28 -8.67 -2.14
N VAL A 192 -25.79 -9.62 -2.93
CA VAL A 192 -24.53 -9.43 -3.68
C VAL A 192 -24.66 -8.25 -4.67
N ALA A 193 -25.78 -8.13 -5.38
CA ALA A 193 -26.01 -7.00 -6.27
C ALA A 193 -26.10 -5.67 -5.51
N GLU A 194 -26.82 -5.64 -4.37
CA GLU A 194 -26.91 -4.47 -3.50
C GLU A 194 -25.53 -4.07 -2.92
N ALA A 195 -24.68 -5.04 -2.59
CA ALA A 195 -23.32 -4.79 -2.13
C ALA A 195 -22.45 -4.17 -3.21
N ILE A 196 -22.57 -4.67 -4.46
CA ILE A 196 -21.90 -4.06 -5.61
C ILE A 196 -22.35 -2.61 -5.74
N ASP A 197 -23.66 -2.34 -5.68
CA ASP A 197 -24.25 -1.00 -5.72
C ASP A 197 -23.68 -0.08 -4.65
N ALA A 198 -23.70 -0.51 -3.39
CA ALA A 198 -23.14 0.22 -2.26
C ALA A 198 -21.65 0.58 -2.44
N ALA A 199 -20.86 -0.29 -3.10
CA ALA A 199 -19.44 -0.03 -3.31
C ALA A 199 -19.13 1.12 -4.29
N PHE A 200 -20.09 1.57 -5.11
CA PHE A 200 -19.89 2.72 -6.02
C PHE A 200 -20.71 3.95 -5.65
N GLU A 201 -21.54 3.87 -4.61
CA GLU A 201 -22.34 5.00 -4.14
C GLU A 201 -21.73 5.63 -2.88
N PRO A 202 -21.74 6.97 -2.77
CA PRO A 202 -22.15 7.92 -3.81
C PRO A 202 -21.09 8.01 -4.93
N ALA A 203 -21.41 8.61 -6.09
CA ALA A 203 -20.48 8.69 -7.23
C ALA A 203 -19.09 9.30 -6.90
N GLU A 204 -19.05 10.19 -5.89
CA GLU A 204 -17.86 10.80 -5.30
C GLU A 204 -16.94 9.77 -4.61
N ALA A 205 -17.39 8.55 -4.35
CA ALA A 205 -16.57 7.43 -3.90
C ALA A 205 -15.41 7.13 -4.87
N LEU A 206 -15.55 7.50 -6.14
CA LEU A 206 -14.54 7.27 -7.17
C LEU A 206 -14.03 5.82 -7.20
N THR A 207 -14.88 4.85 -6.84
CA THR A 207 -14.59 3.43 -7.01
C THR A 207 -14.40 3.16 -8.50
N ALA A 208 -13.27 2.53 -8.82
CA ALA A 208 -12.82 2.20 -10.17
C ALA A 208 -13.06 0.72 -10.48
N ALA A 209 -12.84 -0.16 -9.50
CA ALA A 209 -13.13 -1.59 -9.60
C ALA A 209 -13.59 -2.14 -8.25
N PHE A 210 -14.57 -3.05 -8.30
CA PHE A 210 -15.00 -3.87 -7.16
C PHE A 210 -15.14 -5.30 -7.61
N VAL A 211 -14.49 -6.25 -6.92
CA VAL A 211 -14.51 -7.68 -7.26
C VAL A 211 -14.76 -8.48 -5.99
N VAL A 212 -15.69 -9.42 -6.05
CA VAL A 212 -16.06 -10.29 -4.92
C VAL A 212 -15.91 -11.74 -5.35
N THR A 213 -15.12 -12.50 -4.60
CA THR A 213 -15.01 -13.95 -4.79
C THR A 213 -15.45 -14.70 -3.56
N TRP A 214 -16.26 -15.74 -3.74
CA TRP A 214 -16.66 -16.67 -2.70
C TRP A 214 -16.25 -18.09 -3.08
N LYS A 215 -15.56 -18.81 -2.18
CA LYS A 215 -14.99 -20.14 -2.43
C LYS A 215 -14.13 -20.17 -3.71
N GLY A 216 -13.32 -19.13 -3.90
CA GLY A 216 -12.45 -18.99 -5.07
C GLY A 216 -13.15 -18.58 -6.38
N ARG A 217 -14.49 -18.45 -6.40
CA ARG A 217 -15.26 -18.10 -7.60
C ARG A 217 -15.72 -16.64 -7.55
N ILE A 218 -15.55 -15.89 -8.65
CA ILE A 218 -16.16 -14.56 -8.78
C ILE A 218 -17.69 -14.68 -8.72
N ILE A 219 -18.30 -14.00 -7.75
CA ILE A 219 -19.76 -13.92 -7.56
C ILE A 219 -20.33 -12.55 -7.94
N GLY A 220 -19.46 -11.55 -8.08
CA GLY A 220 -19.84 -10.20 -8.46
C GLY A 220 -18.62 -9.36 -8.80
N GLU A 221 -18.72 -8.55 -9.86
CA GLU A 221 -17.72 -7.54 -10.17
C GLU A 221 -18.35 -6.37 -10.91
N ARG A 222 -17.77 -5.18 -10.73
CA ARG A 222 -18.13 -3.98 -11.49
C ARG A 222 -16.90 -3.10 -11.68
N TYR A 223 -16.90 -2.37 -12.79
CA TYR A 223 -15.84 -1.43 -13.17
C TYR A 223 -16.48 -0.09 -13.54
N ARG A 224 -15.80 1.01 -13.20
CA ARG A 224 -16.19 2.35 -13.61
C ARG A 224 -16.07 2.50 -15.13
N GLU A 225 -16.84 3.42 -15.72
CA GLU A 225 -16.68 3.78 -17.13
C GLU A 225 -15.21 4.08 -17.48
N GLY A 226 -14.73 3.52 -18.59
CA GLY A 226 -13.33 3.62 -19.03
C GLY A 226 -12.37 2.64 -18.34
N ILE A 227 -12.81 1.93 -17.30
CA ILE A 227 -12.03 0.90 -16.61
C ILE A 227 -12.53 -0.48 -17.05
N THR A 228 -11.59 -1.40 -17.28
CA THR A 228 -11.89 -2.77 -17.68
C THR A 228 -11.30 -3.77 -16.67
N LEU A 229 -11.64 -5.04 -16.83
CA LEU A 229 -11.03 -6.13 -16.06
C LEU A 229 -9.51 -6.28 -16.30
N HIS A 230 -8.96 -5.62 -17.34
CA HIS A 230 -7.54 -5.61 -17.69
C HIS A 230 -6.84 -4.29 -17.33
N THR A 231 -7.55 -3.30 -16.80
CA THR A 231 -6.96 -2.00 -16.47
C THR A 231 -6.17 -2.06 -15.16
N PRO A 232 -4.85 -1.85 -15.16
CA PRO A 232 -4.05 -1.86 -13.93
C PRO A 232 -4.25 -0.55 -13.16
N LEU A 233 -4.74 -0.65 -11.92
CA LEU A 233 -5.12 0.49 -11.07
C LEU A 233 -4.17 0.62 -9.87
N GLU A 234 -3.98 1.86 -9.40
CA GLU A 234 -3.09 2.17 -8.30
C GLU A 234 -3.46 1.42 -7.00
N SER A 235 -2.53 0.66 -6.45
CA SER A 235 -2.77 -0.13 -5.24
C SER A 235 -2.29 0.55 -3.96
N TRP A 236 -1.32 1.46 -4.09
CA TRP A 236 -0.57 2.01 -2.96
C TRP A 236 -0.11 0.88 -2.02
N SER A 237 -0.12 1.12 -0.71
CA SER A 237 0.39 0.21 0.32
C SER A 237 -0.10 -1.25 0.32
N MET A 238 -1.06 -1.64 -0.52
CA MET A 238 -1.31 -3.06 -0.79
C MET A 238 -0.04 -3.79 -1.29
N GLY A 239 0.89 -3.07 -1.95
CA GLY A 239 2.18 -3.62 -2.35
C GLY A 239 3.02 -4.21 -1.21
N LYS A 240 2.82 -3.74 0.03
CA LYS A 240 3.54 -4.30 1.19
C LYS A 240 3.15 -5.76 1.42
N SER A 241 1.87 -6.08 1.20
CA SER A 241 1.39 -7.45 1.27
C SER A 241 1.96 -8.29 0.10
N LEU A 242 2.14 -7.70 -1.09
CA LEU A 242 2.87 -8.35 -2.19
C LEU A 242 4.36 -8.58 -1.84
N THR A 243 5.00 -7.65 -1.14
CA THR A 243 6.38 -7.79 -0.62
C THR A 243 6.48 -9.00 0.31
N ALA A 244 5.53 -9.14 1.25
CA ALA A 244 5.46 -10.30 2.13
C ALA A 244 5.26 -11.59 1.32
N THR A 245 4.41 -11.60 0.29
CA THR A 245 4.22 -12.77 -0.58
C THR A 245 5.50 -13.21 -1.27
N LEU A 246 6.26 -12.27 -1.87
CA LEU A 246 7.52 -12.57 -2.56
C LEU A 246 8.61 -13.05 -1.58
N MET A 247 8.69 -12.49 -0.38
CA MET A 247 9.56 -13.01 0.68
C MET A 247 9.15 -14.40 1.13
N GLY A 248 7.83 -14.65 1.27
CA GLY A 248 7.28 -15.97 1.56
C GLY A 248 7.73 -17.02 0.55
N ILE A 249 7.71 -16.70 -0.75
CA ILE A 249 8.24 -17.58 -1.80
C ILE A 249 9.72 -17.90 -1.58
N LEU A 250 10.56 -16.91 -1.31
CA LEU A 250 11.99 -17.14 -1.08
C LEU A 250 12.24 -17.99 0.19
N ILE A 251 11.43 -17.81 1.23
CA ILE A 251 11.48 -18.67 2.43
C ILE A 251 11.04 -20.09 2.09
N HIS A 252 9.95 -20.26 1.33
CA HIS A 252 9.49 -21.57 0.88
C HIS A 252 10.55 -22.30 0.04
N GLN A 253 11.27 -21.55 -0.80
CA GLN A 253 12.36 -22.06 -1.63
C GLN A 253 13.68 -22.26 -0.86
N GLY A 254 13.71 -22.01 0.46
CA GLY A 254 14.87 -22.25 1.32
C GLY A 254 16.00 -21.23 1.17
N VAL A 255 15.73 -20.05 0.58
CA VAL A 255 16.71 -18.95 0.45
C VAL A 255 16.95 -18.28 1.80
N TYR A 256 15.88 -18.12 2.58
CA TYR A 256 15.91 -17.51 3.89
C TYR A 256 15.12 -18.35 4.90
N ASP A 257 15.47 -18.19 6.17
CA ASP A 257 14.66 -18.60 7.32
C ASP A 257 13.97 -17.35 7.86
N LEU A 258 12.67 -17.42 8.15
CA LEU A 258 11.88 -16.28 8.65
C LEU A 258 12.49 -15.64 9.91
N TRP A 259 13.09 -16.44 10.79
CA TRP A 259 13.56 -15.98 12.10
C TRP A 259 15.07 -15.70 12.15
N GLN A 260 15.79 -15.85 11.04
CA GLN A 260 17.20 -15.48 11.00
C GLN A 260 17.39 -13.95 11.07
N PRO A 261 18.54 -13.49 11.58
CA PRO A 261 19.01 -12.13 11.37
C PRO A 261 18.99 -11.76 9.88
N ALA A 262 18.45 -10.60 9.53
CA ALA A 262 18.35 -10.15 8.16
C ALA A 262 19.77 -9.88 7.59
N PRO A 263 20.18 -10.55 6.49
CA PRO A 263 21.54 -10.45 5.95
C PRO A 263 21.72 -9.17 5.11
N VAL A 264 21.26 -8.01 5.62
CA VAL A 264 21.44 -6.71 4.98
C VAL A 264 22.93 -6.36 5.02
N PRO A 265 23.61 -6.14 3.88
CA PRO A 265 25.06 -5.95 3.82
C PRO A 265 25.58 -4.83 4.74
N GLU A 266 24.82 -3.73 4.83
CA GLU A 266 25.15 -2.54 5.62
C GLU A 266 25.18 -2.80 7.13
N TRP A 267 24.64 -3.93 7.60
CA TRP A 267 24.53 -4.29 9.01
C TRP A 267 25.57 -5.33 9.44
N GLN A 268 26.37 -5.86 8.51
CA GLN A 268 27.30 -6.96 8.80
C GLN A 268 28.64 -6.50 9.41
N ASN A 269 28.79 -5.19 9.66
CA ASN A 269 29.98 -4.67 10.33
C ASN A 269 30.00 -5.07 11.81
N ALA A 270 31.18 -5.44 12.31
CA ALA A 270 31.34 -5.83 13.71
C ALA A 270 30.84 -4.73 14.67
N GLY A 271 29.91 -5.09 15.54
CA GLY A 271 29.34 -4.18 16.55
C GLY A 271 28.18 -3.31 16.05
N ASP A 272 27.70 -3.50 14.82
CA ASP A 272 26.47 -2.85 14.36
C ASP A 272 25.25 -3.52 15.03
N PRO A 273 24.47 -2.80 15.86
CA PRO A 273 23.35 -3.39 16.59
C PRO A 273 22.16 -3.76 15.67
N ARG A 274 22.16 -3.28 14.43
CA ARG A 274 21.16 -3.65 13.42
C ARG A 274 21.34 -5.10 12.95
N ALA A 275 22.51 -5.71 13.17
CA ALA A 275 22.75 -7.12 12.87
C ALA A 275 21.81 -8.07 13.62
N GLU A 276 21.15 -7.63 14.70
CA GLU A 276 20.20 -8.43 15.47
C GLU A 276 18.75 -8.35 14.93
N ILE A 277 18.48 -7.47 13.96
CA ILE A 277 17.14 -7.34 13.35
C ILE A 277 16.86 -8.58 12.52
N ARG A 278 15.78 -9.31 12.80
CA ARG A 278 15.38 -10.50 12.03
C ARG A 278 14.44 -10.13 10.89
N ILE A 279 14.34 -11.01 9.89
CA ILE A 279 13.41 -10.86 8.76
C ILE A 279 11.96 -10.69 9.27
N ALA A 280 11.54 -11.51 10.24
CA ALA A 280 10.23 -11.40 10.88
C ALA A 280 9.98 -10.04 11.55
N ASP A 281 11.00 -9.41 12.14
CA ASP A 281 10.85 -8.12 12.84
C ASP A 281 10.56 -7.00 11.83
N ILE A 282 11.21 -7.05 10.65
CA ILE A 282 10.98 -6.13 9.54
C ILE A 282 9.58 -6.34 8.94
N LEU A 283 9.20 -7.59 8.63
CA LEU A 283 7.87 -7.92 8.11
C LEU A 283 6.73 -7.45 9.04
N ARG A 284 6.97 -7.43 10.35
CA ARG A 284 6.01 -6.98 11.37
C ARG A 284 6.04 -5.47 11.65
N MET A 285 6.72 -4.67 10.82
CA MET A 285 6.85 -3.22 10.99
C MET A 285 7.47 -2.85 12.35
N SER A 286 8.49 -3.60 12.75
CA SER A 286 9.10 -3.54 14.08
C SER A 286 10.62 -3.70 14.05
N SER A 287 11.27 -3.36 12.92
CA SER A 287 12.73 -3.34 12.80
C SER A 287 13.40 -2.42 13.83
N GLY A 288 12.67 -1.41 14.30
CA GLY A 288 13.18 -0.39 15.20
C GLY A 288 14.03 0.66 14.49
N LEU A 289 14.04 0.75 13.15
CA LEU A 289 14.81 1.75 12.43
C LEU A 289 14.21 3.15 12.54
N ARG A 290 15.08 4.15 12.58
CA ARG A 290 14.72 5.57 12.62
C ARG A 290 14.31 6.06 11.25
N CYS A 291 13.03 5.90 10.94
CA CYS A 291 12.42 6.21 9.65
C CYS A 291 11.11 6.95 9.90
N ARG A 292 11.08 8.27 9.72
CA ARG A 292 9.92 9.06 10.13
C ARG A 292 8.76 8.94 9.15
N ALA A 293 7.54 8.86 9.67
CA ALA A 293 6.31 8.69 8.89
C ALA A 293 5.16 9.59 9.36
N PRO A 294 4.21 9.96 8.47
CA PRO A 294 3.06 10.79 8.84
C PRO A 294 2.20 10.21 9.98
N GLY A 295 2.22 8.89 10.17
CA GLY A 295 1.48 8.19 11.22
C GLY A 295 2.21 8.09 12.56
N ASP A 296 3.40 8.68 12.71
CA ASP A 296 4.12 8.66 13.98
C ASP A 296 3.35 9.49 15.04
N PRO A 297 3.12 8.95 16.26
CA PRO A 297 2.31 9.61 17.28
C PRO A 297 2.98 10.88 17.86
N ASP A 298 4.28 11.03 17.68
CA ASP A 298 5.12 12.15 18.09
C ASP A 298 5.71 12.92 16.89
N LEU A 299 5.01 12.88 15.75
CA LEU A 299 5.45 13.56 14.53
C LEU A 299 5.69 15.06 14.73
N ASP A 300 6.94 15.50 14.46
CA ASP A 300 7.34 16.90 14.44
C ASP A 300 7.77 17.36 13.03
N TRP A 301 6.90 18.08 12.32
CA TRP A 301 7.18 18.59 10.96
C TRP A 301 8.40 19.51 10.86
N SER A 302 8.88 20.10 11.98
CA SER A 302 10.07 20.97 11.97
C SER A 302 11.37 20.20 11.71
N LEU A 303 11.36 18.88 11.88
CA LEU A 303 12.51 18.00 11.67
C LEU A 303 12.76 17.65 10.19
N GLY A 304 12.08 18.33 9.25
CA GLY A 304 12.29 18.17 7.81
C GLY A 304 11.41 17.11 7.17
N TYR A 305 11.69 16.85 5.88
CA TYR A 305 10.93 15.92 5.05
C TYR A 305 10.94 14.50 5.64
N LEU A 306 9.91 13.70 5.36
CA LEU A 306 9.72 12.39 5.99
C LEU A 306 10.36 11.28 5.16
N ASP A 307 11.12 10.38 5.78
CA ASP A 307 11.70 9.20 5.10
C ASP A 307 10.61 8.38 4.39
N HIS A 308 9.45 8.24 5.03
CA HIS A 308 8.30 7.52 4.48
C HIS A 308 7.87 8.06 3.11
N LEU A 309 7.89 9.38 2.93
CA LEU A 309 7.57 10.03 1.65
C LEU A 309 8.77 10.01 0.70
N TYR A 310 9.96 10.23 1.24
CA TYR A 310 11.20 10.26 0.47
C TYR A 310 11.47 8.96 -0.29
N LEU A 311 11.09 7.81 0.25
CA LEU A 311 11.17 6.52 -0.44
C LEU A 311 10.29 6.42 -1.71
N TYR A 312 9.31 7.31 -1.88
CA TYR A 312 8.57 7.46 -3.13
C TYR A 312 9.13 8.56 -4.03
N THR A 313 9.59 9.65 -3.42
CA THR A 313 9.78 10.94 -4.12
C THR A 313 11.23 11.29 -4.36
N GLY A 314 12.17 10.69 -3.64
CA GLY A 314 13.57 11.10 -3.62
C GLY A 314 14.33 10.84 -4.92
N SER A 315 13.87 9.93 -5.77
CA SER A 315 14.59 9.47 -6.98
C SER A 315 16.03 9.03 -6.68
N VAL A 316 16.21 8.34 -5.55
CA VAL A 316 17.49 7.83 -5.05
C VAL A 316 17.46 6.30 -5.00
N ASN A 317 18.57 5.68 -4.60
CA ASN A 317 18.60 4.26 -4.27
C ASN A 317 17.84 4.05 -2.95
N SER A 318 16.60 3.58 -3.06
CA SER A 318 15.70 3.38 -1.92
C SER A 318 16.22 2.32 -0.95
N PHE A 319 16.86 1.27 -1.47
CA PHE A 319 17.44 0.21 -0.65
C PHE A 319 18.56 0.75 0.23
N ALA A 320 19.50 1.50 -0.36
CA ALA A 320 20.58 2.14 0.38
C ALA A 320 20.05 3.15 1.42
N TRP A 321 19.00 3.92 1.09
CA TRP A 321 18.39 4.85 2.04
C TRP A 321 17.85 4.12 3.27
N ALA A 322 17.05 3.06 3.06
CA ALA A 322 16.45 2.29 4.15
C ALA A 322 17.51 1.53 4.97
N ALA A 323 18.49 0.89 4.31
CA ALA A 323 19.54 0.10 4.95
C ALA A 323 20.52 0.94 5.79
N THR A 324 20.65 2.23 5.49
CA THR A 324 21.53 3.15 6.24
C THR A 324 20.81 3.95 7.32
N ARG A 325 19.50 3.75 7.54
CA ARG A 325 18.82 4.39 8.68
C ARG A 325 19.41 3.87 9.99
N PRO A 326 19.64 4.77 10.97
CA PRO A 326 20.14 4.36 12.28
C PRO A 326 19.05 3.64 13.06
N GLN A 327 19.44 2.82 14.02
CA GLN A 327 18.48 2.16 14.90
C GLN A 327 17.88 3.17 15.89
N GLN A 328 16.55 3.23 15.96
CA GLN A 328 15.81 4.03 16.94
C GLN A 328 15.46 3.22 18.18
N TRP A 329 15.08 1.96 18.02
CA TRP A 329 14.63 1.07 19.11
C TRP A 329 15.25 -0.32 18.95
N PRO A 330 15.36 -1.10 20.04
CA PRO A 330 15.63 -2.53 19.91
C PRO A 330 14.62 -3.21 18.96
N PRO A 331 15.01 -4.28 18.24
CA PRO A 331 14.11 -4.96 17.30
C PRO A 331 12.90 -5.56 18.03
N ASN A 332 11.75 -5.59 17.37
CA ASN A 332 10.50 -6.17 17.88
C ASN A 332 9.96 -5.54 19.17
N THR A 333 10.39 -4.31 19.53
CA THR A 333 9.86 -3.63 20.72
C THR A 333 8.86 -2.53 20.42
N VAL A 334 8.89 -1.88 19.25
CA VAL A 334 7.96 -0.79 18.90
C VAL A 334 7.39 -1.02 17.49
N GLY A 335 6.06 -1.08 17.36
CA GLY A 335 5.41 -1.23 16.06
C GLY A 335 5.14 0.12 15.40
N ARG A 336 5.70 0.40 14.22
CA ARG A 336 5.41 1.66 13.50
C ARG A 336 5.26 1.41 12.01
N TYR A 337 4.16 1.91 11.44
CA TYR A 337 3.90 1.81 10.02
C TYR A 337 4.82 2.74 9.20
N ARG A 338 5.94 2.21 8.68
CA ARG A 338 7.02 2.98 8.05
C ARG A 338 7.49 2.29 6.79
N ASN A 339 7.82 3.05 5.73
CA ASN A 339 8.19 2.44 4.45
C ASN A 339 9.62 1.89 4.40
N CYS A 340 10.47 2.17 5.40
CA CYS A 340 11.80 1.57 5.41
C CYS A 340 11.75 0.04 5.53
N ASP A 341 10.79 -0.50 6.30
CA ASP A 341 10.67 -1.94 6.51
C ASP A 341 10.30 -2.72 5.24
N PRO A 342 9.25 -2.38 4.47
CA PRO A 342 8.98 -3.08 3.22
C PRO A 342 10.11 -2.90 2.20
N VAL A 343 10.71 -1.70 2.11
CA VAL A 343 11.85 -1.45 1.22
C VAL A 343 13.05 -2.36 1.58
N LEU A 344 13.27 -2.65 2.87
CA LEU A 344 14.30 -3.60 3.30
C LEU A 344 13.98 -5.03 2.92
N ILE A 345 12.72 -5.47 3.05
CA ILE A 345 12.34 -6.80 2.55
C ILE A 345 12.55 -6.89 1.04
N ASN A 346 12.26 -5.84 0.27
CA ASN A 346 12.54 -5.81 -1.17
C ASN A 346 14.03 -5.88 -1.49
N TYR A 347 14.86 -5.26 -0.65
CA TYR A 347 16.30 -5.40 -0.76
C TYR A 347 16.74 -6.85 -0.53
N LEU A 348 16.24 -7.51 0.51
CA LEU A 348 16.52 -8.93 0.75
C LEU A 348 15.99 -9.81 -0.39
N ILE A 349 14.83 -9.51 -0.96
CA ILE A 349 14.32 -10.22 -2.14
C ILE A 349 15.32 -10.09 -3.29
N ARG A 350 15.77 -8.87 -3.62
CA ARG A 350 16.77 -8.66 -4.68
C ARG A 350 18.05 -9.45 -4.43
N LEU A 351 18.60 -9.36 -3.22
CA LEU A 351 19.80 -10.10 -2.83
C LEU A 351 19.62 -11.62 -2.95
N GLY A 352 18.46 -12.14 -2.56
CA GLY A 352 18.16 -13.58 -2.61
C GLY A 352 17.99 -14.08 -4.05
N VAL A 353 17.31 -13.30 -4.89
CA VAL A 353 17.08 -13.62 -6.31
C VAL A 353 18.39 -13.56 -7.09
N GLU A 354 19.08 -12.42 -7.05
CA GLU A 354 20.36 -12.24 -7.77
C GLU A 354 21.45 -13.17 -7.21
N GLY A 355 21.45 -13.45 -5.90
CA GLY A 355 22.41 -14.37 -5.26
C GLY A 355 22.30 -15.83 -5.71
N ARG A 356 21.15 -16.24 -6.24
CA ARG A 356 20.96 -17.55 -6.90
C ARG A 356 21.23 -17.52 -8.40
N GLY A 357 21.51 -16.35 -8.96
CA GLY A 357 21.70 -16.15 -10.40
C GLY A 357 20.40 -15.97 -11.19
N ASP A 358 19.27 -15.74 -10.52
CA ASP A 358 17.99 -15.45 -11.16
C ASP A 358 17.93 -13.98 -11.62
N GLU A 359 17.17 -13.73 -12.68
CA GLU A 359 16.88 -12.36 -13.13
C GLU A 359 15.79 -11.72 -12.23
N TYR A 360 16.10 -10.54 -11.70
CA TYR A 360 15.33 -9.86 -10.65
C TYR A 360 13.98 -9.33 -11.14
N HIS A 361 13.92 -8.68 -12.31
CA HIS A 361 12.70 -8.02 -12.77
C HIS A 361 11.62 -9.00 -13.22
N SER A 362 12.00 -10.16 -13.74
CA SER A 362 11.10 -11.24 -14.17
C SER A 362 10.74 -12.23 -13.05
N PHE A 363 11.44 -12.20 -11.90
CA PHE A 363 11.18 -13.10 -10.77
C PHE A 363 9.71 -13.06 -10.29
N PRO A 364 9.08 -11.90 -10.03
CA PRO A 364 7.68 -11.85 -9.61
C PRO A 364 6.73 -12.48 -10.65
N GLN A 365 7.01 -12.26 -11.94
CA GLN A 365 6.19 -12.84 -13.01
C GLN A 365 6.26 -14.37 -12.99
N ARG A 366 7.49 -14.92 -12.98
CA ARG A 366 7.73 -16.36 -13.07
C ARG A 366 7.29 -17.14 -11.83
N GLU A 367 7.65 -16.63 -10.66
CA GLU A 367 7.53 -17.38 -9.40
C GLU A 367 6.20 -17.15 -8.68
N LEU A 368 5.49 -16.08 -9.02
CA LEU A 368 4.19 -15.76 -8.43
C LEU A 368 3.11 -15.59 -9.48
N PHE A 369 3.23 -14.57 -10.34
CA PHE A 369 2.09 -14.13 -11.16
C PHE A 369 1.63 -15.19 -12.16
N ASP A 370 2.56 -15.84 -12.85
CA ASP A 370 2.25 -16.95 -13.75
C ASP A 370 1.67 -18.16 -13.01
N GLN A 371 2.07 -18.38 -11.76
CA GLN A 371 1.54 -19.48 -10.95
C GLN A 371 0.06 -19.26 -10.59
N ILE A 372 -0.35 -18.00 -10.39
CA ILE A 372 -1.71 -17.65 -9.94
C ILE A 372 -2.59 -17.01 -11.02
N GLY A 373 -2.10 -16.83 -12.24
CA GLY A 373 -2.87 -16.25 -13.35
C GLY A 373 -2.88 -14.72 -13.42
N VAL A 374 -1.97 -14.04 -12.72
CA VAL A 374 -1.81 -12.58 -12.79
C VAL A 374 -1.01 -12.20 -14.03
N ARG A 375 -1.48 -11.19 -14.78
CA ARG A 375 -0.85 -10.77 -16.06
C ARG A 375 -0.61 -9.28 -16.20
N ASN A 376 -1.38 -8.45 -15.50
CA ASN A 376 -1.37 -6.99 -15.72
C ASN A 376 -0.76 -6.25 -14.53
N MET A 377 -0.06 -6.95 -13.63
CA MET A 377 0.56 -6.33 -12.48
C MET A 377 1.85 -5.62 -12.91
N VAL A 378 1.90 -4.30 -12.72
CA VAL A 378 3.09 -3.49 -12.92
C VAL A 378 3.69 -3.13 -11.57
N MET A 379 4.96 -3.46 -11.37
CA MET A 379 5.73 -3.14 -10.17
C MET A 379 6.75 -2.06 -10.52
N GLU A 380 6.53 -0.83 -10.06
CA GLU A 380 7.44 0.26 -10.38
C GLU A 380 8.72 0.21 -9.55
N THR A 381 9.79 0.74 -10.13
CA THR A 381 11.11 0.80 -9.50
C THR A 381 11.49 2.21 -9.06
N ASP A 382 12.54 2.29 -8.27
CA ASP A 382 13.38 3.50 -8.17
C ASP A 382 14.31 3.62 -9.41
N PRO A 383 15.13 4.69 -9.52
CA PRO A 383 16.06 4.86 -10.64
C PRO A 383 17.20 3.84 -10.71
N TYR A 384 17.35 2.95 -9.72
CA TYR A 384 18.37 1.90 -9.67
C TYR A 384 17.78 0.52 -10.01
N GLY A 385 16.53 0.50 -10.47
CA GLY A 385 15.80 -0.72 -10.81
C GLY A 385 15.37 -1.52 -9.59
N ASN A 386 15.41 -0.94 -8.38
CA ASN A 386 14.90 -1.59 -7.18
C ASN A 386 13.37 -1.51 -7.17
N PHE A 387 12.67 -2.64 -7.05
CA PHE A 387 11.23 -2.60 -6.86
C PHE A 387 10.88 -1.86 -5.56
N LEU A 388 9.91 -0.95 -5.65
CA LEU A 388 9.47 -0.18 -4.50
C LEU A 388 8.63 -1.06 -3.58
N LEU A 389 7.50 -1.62 -4.05
CA LEU A 389 6.55 -2.45 -3.29
C LEU A 389 6.06 -1.89 -1.96
N GLN A 390 6.43 -0.67 -1.57
CA GLN A 390 5.75 0.02 -0.48
C GLN A 390 4.45 0.70 -0.93
N GLY A 391 4.22 0.87 -2.24
CA GLY A 391 2.98 1.44 -2.77
C GLY A 391 3.04 2.10 -4.15
N SER A 392 3.80 1.57 -5.09
CA SER A 392 3.89 2.02 -6.49
C SER A 392 3.58 0.87 -7.46
N GLU A 393 2.55 0.10 -7.13
CA GLU A 393 2.12 -1.07 -7.89
C GLU A 393 0.75 -0.80 -8.49
N PHE A 394 0.54 -1.36 -9.68
CA PHE A 394 -0.69 -1.20 -10.43
C PHE A 394 -1.18 -2.57 -10.83
N GLY A 395 -2.40 -2.91 -10.43
CA GLY A 395 -2.98 -4.22 -10.67
C GLY A 395 -4.48 -4.12 -10.92
N THR A 396 -5.03 -5.09 -11.65
CA THR A 396 -6.46 -5.16 -11.90
C THR A 396 -7.21 -5.63 -10.65
N GLY A 397 -8.52 -5.38 -10.58
CA GLY A 397 -9.35 -5.92 -9.50
C GLY A 397 -9.25 -7.45 -9.39
N ARG A 398 -9.17 -8.15 -10.53
CA ARG A 398 -9.02 -9.61 -10.59
C ARG A 398 -7.64 -10.09 -10.16
N ASP A 399 -6.57 -9.35 -10.47
CA ASP A 399 -5.21 -9.72 -10.05
C ASP A 399 -5.05 -9.64 -8.53
N TRP A 400 -5.60 -8.59 -7.92
CA TRP A 400 -5.68 -8.47 -6.47
C TRP A 400 -6.58 -9.55 -5.84
N ALA A 401 -7.67 -9.94 -6.50
CA ALA A 401 -8.51 -11.03 -6.04
C ALA A 401 -7.77 -12.38 -6.05
N ARG A 402 -6.92 -12.65 -7.05
CA ARG A 402 -6.06 -13.85 -7.09
C ARG A 402 -5.11 -13.88 -5.89
N LEU A 403 -4.46 -12.76 -5.59
CA LEU A 403 -3.59 -12.64 -4.42
C LEU A 403 -4.37 -12.88 -3.11
N GLY A 404 -5.57 -12.28 -2.95
CA GLY A 404 -6.42 -12.56 -1.78
C GLY A 404 -6.81 -14.04 -1.68
N ASN A 405 -7.16 -14.69 -2.80
CA ASN A 405 -7.52 -16.10 -2.82
C ASN A 405 -6.33 -17.03 -2.55
N LEU A 406 -5.09 -16.63 -2.88
CA LEU A 406 -3.89 -17.39 -2.50
C LEU A 406 -3.76 -17.48 -0.97
N TYR A 407 -4.00 -16.37 -0.27
CA TYR A 407 -3.99 -16.35 1.19
C TYR A 407 -5.20 -17.08 1.79
N LEU A 408 -6.39 -16.93 1.19
CA LEU A 408 -7.58 -17.68 1.61
C LEU A 408 -7.38 -19.21 1.47
N GLN A 409 -6.54 -19.65 0.54
CA GLN A 409 -6.18 -21.06 0.31
C GLN A 409 -4.88 -21.47 1.04
N GLU A 410 -4.46 -20.79 2.10
CA GLU A 410 -3.28 -21.15 2.89
C GLU A 410 -1.98 -21.32 2.06
N GLY A 411 -1.83 -20.45 1.05
CA GLY A 411 -0.67 -20.45 0.15
C GLY A 411 -0.69 -21.54 -0.91
N MET A 412 -1.79 -22.30 -1.04
CA MET A 412 -1.98 -23.31 -2.07
C MET A 412 -2.67 -22.72 -3.29
N TRP A 413 -2.29 -23.18 -4.47
CA TRP A 413 -2.93 -22.82 -5.72
C TRP A 413 -2.90 -23.99 -6.70
N ASN A 414 -4.05 -24.41 -7.21
CA ASN A 414 -4.18 -25.56 -8.13
C ASN A 414 -3.42 -26.82 -7.66
N GLY A 415 -3.39 -27.08 -6.35
CA GLY A 415 -2.71 -28.23 -5.75
C GLY A 415 -1.20 -28.07 -5.53
N ALA A 416 -0.60 -26.94 -5.95
CA ALA A 416 0.79 -26.60 -5.66
C ALA A 416 0.88 -25.65 -4.46
N ARG A 417 1.91 -25.83 -3.63
CA ARG A 417 2.24 -24.90 -2.54
C ARG A 417 3.13 -23.79 -3.10
N ILE A 418 2.70 -22.55 -2.94
CA ILE A 418 3.47 -21.35 -3.34
C ILE A 418 4.08 -20.69 -2.11
N LEU A 419 3.32 -20.57 -1.02
CA LEU A 419 3.78 -19.98 0.24
C LEU A 419 4.05 -21.08 1.28
N PRO A 420 5.00 -20.86 2.20
CA PRO A 420 5.36 -21.88 3.18
C PRO A 420 4.18 -22.18 4.10
N GLU A 421 4.16 -23.38 4.68
CA GLU A 421 3.13 -23.74 5.66
C GLU A 421 3.16 -22.76 6.85
N GLY A 422 1.98 -22.39 7.35
CA GLY A 422 1.83 -21.39 8.43
C GLY A 422 2.08 -19.93 8.00
N TRP A 423 2.34 -19.65 6.72
CA TRP A 423 2.59 -18.27 6.26
C TRP A 423 1.36 -17.37 6.40
N THR A 424 0.16 -17.86 6.03
CA THR A 424 -1.09 -17.11 6.20
C THR A 424 -1.37 -16.80 7.68
N GLU A 425 -1.17 -17.79 8.56
CA GLU A 425 -1.26 -17.60 10.01
C GLU A 425 -0.25 -16.52 10.48
N PHE A 426 1.01 -16.59 10.04
CA PHE A 426 2.02 -15.61 10.40
C PHE A 426 1.64 -14.17 10.00
N VAL A 427 1.12 -13.97 8.79
CA VAL A 427 0.74 -12.62 8.33
C VAL A 427 -0.53 -12.08 8.97
N SER A 428 -1.45 -12.95 9.35
CA SER A 428 -2.73 -12.60 10.00
C SER A 428 -2.67 -12.60 11.54
N THR A 429 -1.55 -13.03 12.11
CA THR A 429 -1.28 -12.97 13.56
C THR A 429 -0.85 -11.57 13.98
N LEU A 430 -1.40 -11.13 15.12
CA LEU A 430 -1.04 -9.84 15.72
C LEU A 430 0.47 -9.77 16.03
N ALA A 431 1.12 -8.74 15.50
CA ALA A 431 2.54 -8.50 15.76
C ALA A 431 2.76 -8.08 17.24
N PRO A 432 3.70 -8.71 17.98
CA PRO A 432 3.90 -8.44 19.42
C PRO A 432 4.17 -6.97 19.75
N ALA A 433 4.95 -6.26 18.91
CA ALA A 433 5.28 -4.86 19.12
C ALA A 433 4.06 -3.92 18.98
N TRP A 434 3.03 -4.34 18.24
CA TRP A 434 1.78 -3.62 18.07
C TRP A 434 0.80 -3.88 19.22
N GLU A 435 0.77 -5.12 19.71
CA GLU A 435 0.07 -5.49 20.95
C GLU A 435 0.62 -4.73 22.16
N ALA A 436 1.95 -4.69 22.30
CA ALA A 436 2.63 -3.98 23.38
C ALA A 436 2.41 -2.45 23.34
N ASP A 437 2.00 -1.93 22.17
CA ASP A 437 1.60 -0.55 21.94
C ASP A 437 0.08 -0.34 22.08
N SER A 438 -0.67 -1.35 22.53
CA SER A 438 -2.14 -1.37 22.64
C SER A 438 -2.86 -1.00 21.34
N ARG A 439 -2.27 -1.39 20.19
CA ARG A 439 -2.81 -1.14 18.85
C ARG A 439 -2.90 -2.47 18.08
N PRO A 440 -3.87 -3.34 18.39
CA PRO A 440 -3.93 -4.70 17.84
C PRO A 440 -4.45 -4.74 16.40
N ILE A 441 -3.82 -4.01 15.47
CA ILE A 441 -4.36 -3.74 14.13
C ILE A 441 -3.45 -4.18 12.98
N TYR A 442 -2.29 -4.78 13.29
CA TYR A 442 -1.28 -5.08 12.29
C TYR A 442 -0.58 -6.43 12.54
N GLY A 443 -0.43 -7.20 11.46
CA GLY A 443 0.36 -8.43 11.41
C GLY A 443 1.66 -8.22 10.63
N ALA A 444 2.04 -9.19 9.81
CA ALA A 444 3.23 -9.08 8.96
C ALA A 444 2.89 -8.51 7.58
N PHE A 445 2.90 -7.19 7.46
CA PHE A 445 2.46 -6.41 6.28
C PHE A 445 0.98 -6.55 5.88
N PHE A 446 0.13 -6.99 6.81
CA PHE A 446 -1.33 -7.02 6.66
C PHE A 446 -2.02 -6.28 7.81
N TRP A 447 -3.12 -5.63 7.49
CA TRP A 447 -4.02 -5.02 8.48
C TRP A 447 -4.96 -6.08 9.05
N LEU A 448 -5.25 -6.00 10.34
CA LEU A 448 -6.09 -6.97 11.06
C LEU A 448 -7.37 -6.31 11.56
N ASN A 449 -8.51 -7.00 11.47
CA ASN A 449 -9.79 -6.51 11.99
C ASN A 449 -10.04 -6.86 13.47
N ARG A 450 -8.98 -7.07 14.28
CA ARG A 450 -9.13 -7.54 15.68
C ARG A 450 -9.93 -6.57 16.56
N THR A 451 -9.93 -5.27 16.25
CA THR A 451 -10.70 -4.27 17.00
C THR A 451 -12.16 -4.13 16.52
N GLY A 452 -12.60 -4.91 15.53
CA GLY A 452 -13.93 -4.74 14.92
C GLY A 452 -14.09 -3.40 14.21
N GLY A 453 -12.99 -2.90 13.61
CA GLY A 453 -12.97 -1.62 12.93
C GLY A 453 -13.94 -1.60 11.76
N ASP A 454 -13.95 -2.65 10.95
CA ASP A 454 -14.88 -2.88 9.85
C ASP A 454 -15.99 -3.87 10.24
N PRO A 455 -17.16 -3.82 9.57
CA PRO A 455 -18.31 -4.67 9.89
C PRO A 455 -18.11 -6.08 9.34
N ILE A 456 -17.01 -6.72 9.73
CA ILE A 456 -16.57 -8.06 9.33
C ILE A 456 -16.01 -8.84 10.53
N PRO A 457 -15.89 -10.17 10.45
CA PRO A 457 -15.34 -10.99 11.52
C PRO A 457 -13.95 -10.52 12.01
N HIS A 458 -13.63 -10.77 13.27
CA HIS A 458 -12.37 -10.33 13.89
C HIS A 458 -11.12 -11.03 13.34
N ASN A 459 -11.28 -12.22 12.75
CA ASN A 459 -10.21 -12.97 12.08
C ASN A 459 -10.00 -12.52 10.61
N ALA A 460 -10.78 -11.55 10.10
CA ALA A 460 -10.54 -10.97 8.80
C ALA A 460 -9.28 -10.09 8.83
N TYR A 461 -8.57 -10.07 7.70
CA TYR A 461 -7.36 -9.29 7.51
C TYR A 461 -7.33 -8.73 6.08
N SER A 462 -6.46 -7.75 5.81
CA SER A 462 -6.52 -7.03 4.54
C SER A 462 -5.18 -6.48 4.09
N MET A 463 -4.99 -6.47 2.77
CA MET A 463 -4.04 -5.58 2.10
C MET A 463 -4.74 -4.22 1.95
N ARG A 464 -4.15 -3.11 2.43
CA ARG A 464 -4.79 -1.77 2.32
C ARG A 464 -3.83 -0.72 1.81
N GLY A 465 -4.36 0.14 0.94
CA GLY A 465 -3.68 1.24 0.27
C GLY A 465 -4.34 2.60 0.48
N ALA A 466 -3.55 3.66 0.32
CA ALA A 466 -4.04 5.03 0.34
C ALA A 466 -5.07 5.25 -0.80
N GLY A 467 -6.07 6.11 -0.57
CA GLY A 467 -7.18 6.26 -1.50
C GLY A 467 -8.31 5.23 -1.32
N GLY A 468 -8.23 4.40 -0.28
CA GLY A 468 -9.23 3.39 0.06
C GLY A 468 -9.08 2.09 -0.72
N GLN A 469 -7.87 1.76 -1.17
CA GLN A 469 -7.63 0.49 -1.86
C GLN A 469 -7.67 -0.65 -0.84
N SER A 470 -8.35 -1.74 -1.16
CA SER A 470 -8.39 -2.91 -0.28
C SER A 470 -8.46 -4.21 -1.05
N THR A 471 -7.76 -5.22 -0.54
CA THR A 471 -8.09 -6.64 -0.72
C THR A 471 -8.32 -7.22 0.65
N THR A 472 -9.58 -7.47 0.98
CA THR A 472 -10.04 -7.96 2.28
C THR A 472 -10.27 -9.47 2.17
N ILE A 473 -9.63 -10.24 3.05
CA ILE A 473 -9.79 -11.70 3.15
C ILE A 473 -10.59 -11.99 4.42
N ILE A 474 -11.68 -12.77 4.28
CA ILE A 474 -12.62 -13.12 5.36
C ILE A 474 -12.68 -14.66 5.42
N PRO A 475 -11.77 -15.31 6.17
CA PRO A 475 -11.67 -16.76 6.19
C PRO A 475 -12.95 -17.47 6.60
N SER A 476 -13.65 -16.96 7.62
CA SER A 476 -14.88 -17.59 8.13
C SER A 476 -16.06 -17.59 7.14
N HIS A 477 -15.90 -16.98 5.96
CA HIS A 477 -16.92 -16.93 4.92
C HIS A 477 -16.39 -17.38 3.56
N ASP A 478 -15.16 -17.89 3.46
CA ASP A 478 -14.48 -18.19 2.19
C ASP A 478 -14.51 -17.01 1.20
N LEU A 479 -14.40 -15.78 1.71
CA LEU A 479 -14.73 -14.57 0.96
C LEU A 479 -13.50 -13.67 0.78
N VAL A 480 -13.30 -13.17 -0.45
CA VAL A 480 -12.35 -12.10 -0.77
C VAL A 480 -13.09 -10.96 -1.44
N VAL A 481 -12.84 -9.75 -0.97
CA VAL A 481 -13.44 -8.51 -1.48
C VAL A 481 -12.34 -7.53 -1.85
N VAL A 482 -12.32 -7.14 -3.12
CA VAL A 482 -11.38 -6.15 -3.65
C VAL A 482 -12.13 -4.87 -3.97
N ARG A 483 -11.60 -3.73 -3.52
CA ARG A 483 -12.03 -2.41 -3.93
C ARG A 483 -10.81 -1.58 -4.33
N LEU A 484 -10.85 -1.03 -5.53
CA LEU A 484 -9.87 -0.07 -6.04
C LEU A 484 -10.61 1.21 -6.44
N GLY A 485 -10.05 2.37 -6.15
CA GLY A 485 -10.62 3.67 -6.49
C GLY A 485 -9.62 4.81 -6.35
N HIS A 486 -10.06 6.03 -6.66
CA HIS A 486 -9.14 7.17 -6.73
C HIS A 486 -9.08 7.95 -5.42
N TYR A 487 -7.91 8.52 -5.14
CA TYR A 487 -7.58 9.15 -3.86
C TYR A 487 -8.61 10.21 -3.41
N LYS A 488 -9.09 11.05 -4.33
CA LYS A 488 -10.08 12.10 -3.99
C LYS A 488 -11.39 11.55 -3.42
N GLY A 489 -11.76 10.32 -3.79
CA GLY A 489 -12.96 9.64 -3.30
C GLY A 489 -12.73 8.72 -2.10
N ALA A 490 -11.56 8.78 -1.45
CA ALA A 490 -11.18 7.82 -0.41
C ALA A 490 -12.20 7.68 0.72
N THR A 491 -12.68 8.80 1.26
CA THR A 491 -13.64 8.81 2.38
C THR A 491 -14.99 8.18 2.00
N PRO A 492 -15.73 8.72 1.00
CA PRO A 492 -16.99 8.09 0.58
C PRO A 492 -16.79 6.65 0.07
N GLY A 493 -15.67 6.35 -0.57
CA GLY A 493 -15.36 4.98 -1.01
C GLY A 493 -15.12 4.00 0.14
N THR A 494 -14.58 4.46 1.26
CA THR A 494 -14.43 3.64 2.47
C THR A 494 -15.79 3.35 3.10
N GLU A 495 -16.68 4.34 3.13
CA GLU A 495 -18.05 4.17 3.63
C GLU A 495 -18.85 3.19 2.76
N GLY A 496 -18.78 3.36 1.43
CA GLY A 496 -19.40 2.44 0.47
C GLY A 496 -18.87 1.01 0.58
N LEU A 497 -17.56 0.83 0.76
CA LEU A 497 -16.96 -0.49 1.02
C LEU A 497 -17.51 -1.12 2.30
N ARG A 498 -17.64 -0.37 3.40
CA ARG A 498 -18.17 -0.91 4.66
C ARG A 498 -19.63 -1.35 4.52
N ALA A 499 -20.45 -0.57 3.82
CA ALA A 499 -21.83 -0.94 3.52
C ALA A 499 -21.88 -2.22 2.66
N ALA A 500 -21.03 -2.32 1.64
CA ALA A 500 -20.92 -3.51 0.80
C ALA A 500 -20.49 -4.75 1.61
N LEU A 501 -19.51 -4.61 2.51
CA LEU A 501 -19.05 -5.71 3.36
C LEU A 501 -20.17 -6.24 4.27
N ALA A 502 -20.94 -5.36 4.90
CA ALA A 502 -22.08 -5.77 5.72
C ALA A 502 -23.11 -6.57 4.90
N LEU A 503 -23.46 -6.09 3.70
CA LEU A 503 -24.38 -6.78 2.79
C LEU A 503 -23.84 -8.14 2.33
N LEU A 504 -22.53 -8.27 2.12
CA LEU A 504 -21.91 -9.52 1.70
C LEU A 504 -21.91 -10.60 2.78
N LEU A 505 -21.68 -10.25 4.05
CA LEU A 505 -21.81 -11.23 5.16
C LEU A 505 -23.24 -11.71 5.34
N ASP A 506 -24.18 -10.81 5.05
CA ASP A 506 -25.59 -11.09 5.05
C ASP A 506 -26.03 -11.97 3.86
N ALA A 507 -25.19 -12.06 2.82
CA ALA A 507 -25.46 -12.79 1.57
C ALA A 507 -24.78 -14.16 1.51
N VAL A 508 -23.66 -14.31 2.22
CA VAL A 508 -22.77 -15.47 2.17
C VAL A 508 -22.82 -16.18 3.52
N PRO A 509 -23.10 -17.49 3.58
CA PRO A 509 -23.09 -18.22 4.85
C PRO A 509 -21.68 -18.34 5.43
N GLU A 510 -21.58 -18.49 6.75
CA GLU A 510 -20.33 -18.88 7.40
C GLU A 510 -19.85 -20.26 6.92
N SER A 511 -18.53 -20.41 6.82
CA SER A 511 -17.87 -21.67 6.48
C SER A 511 -18.08 -22.70 7.59
N GLN A 512 -18.43 -23.94 7.28
CA GLN A 512 -18.64 -24.97 8.32
C GLN A 512 -17.36 -25.36 9.08
N ASP A 513 -16.17 -25.02 8.56
CA ASP A 513 -14.89 -25.32 9.20
C ASP A 513 -14.51 -24.33 10.31
N SER A 514 -15.23 -23.20 10.45
CA SER A 514 -14.91 -22.17 11.47
C SER A 514 -15.40 -22.50 12.88
N GLU A 515 -16.14 -23.60 13.10
CA GLU A 515 -16.56 -24.04 14.44
C GLU A 515 -15.43 -24.70 15.25
N SER A 516 -14.25 -24.92 14.66
CA SER A 516 -13.14 -25.64 15.32
C SER A 516 -12.14 -24.76 16.10
N GLU A 517 -12.30 -23.43 16.10
CA GLU A 517 -11.35 -22.49 16.75
C GLU A 517 -12.00 -21.54 17.77
N THR A 518 -12.90 -22.06 18.63
CA THR A 518 -13.35 -21.33 19.84
C THR A 518 -12.59 -21.72 21.10
#